data_AF-A0ABD4TIK9-F1
#
_entry.id   AF-A0ABD4TIK9-F1
#
_cell.length_a   1.000
_cell.length_b   1.000
_cell.length_c   1.000
_cell.angle_alpha   90.00
_cell.angle_beta   90.00
_cell.angle_gamma   90.00
#
_symmetry.space_group_name_H-M   'P 1'
#
loop_
_entity.id
_entity.type
_entity.pdbx_description
1 polymer ?
#
loop_
_entity_poly.entity_id
_entity_poly.type
_entity_poly.pdbx_seq_one_letter_code
_entity_poly.pdbx_strand_id
1 'polypeptide(L)'
;MLAAPLLFIPVLLRKSPILSVGDRSREPLDWARVQSARLLGFSVVMVAIASGGLGAFVLLMPVWAALVGLGIYGCLIRIGKSRRVR
;
A
#
# COMPACT_ATOMS: atom_id res chain seq x y z
N MET A 1 14.07 -3.63 -20.63
CA MET A 1 13.32 -3.36 -19.38
C MET A 1 11.79 -3.40 -19.54
N LEU A 2 11.22 -3.15 -20.72
CA LEU A 2 9.76 -3.11 -20.95
C LEU A 2 9.00 -4.45 -20.75
N ALA A 3 9.71 -5.59 -20.66
CA ALA A 3 9.09 -6.89 -20.40
C ALA A 3 8.93 -7.21 -18.90
N ALA A 4 9.61 -6.49 -18.00
CA ALA A 4 9.54 -6.72 -16.55
C ALA A 4 8.10 -6.65 -15.97
N PRO A 5 7.22 -5.75 -16.46
CA PRO A 5 5.81 -5.76 -16.10
C PRO A 5 5.05 -7.06 -16.35
N LEU A 6 5.43 -7.81 -17.40
CA LEU A 6 4.73 -9.04 -17.76
C LEU A 6 4.87 -10.10 -16.65
N LEU A 7 5.94 -10.02 -15.84
CA LEU A 7 6.17 -10.88 -14.69
C LEU A 7 5.17 -10.66 -13.55
N PHE A 8 4.46 -9.52 -13.53
CA PHE A 8 3.44 -9.22 -12.52
C PHE A 8 2.03 -9.68 -12.91
N ILE A 9 1.79 -10.05 -14.17
CA ILE A 9 0.49 -10.54 -14.64
C ILE A 9 0.00 -11.75 -13.82
N PRO A 10 0.82 -12.77 -13.52
CA PRO A 10 0.41 -13.89 -12.67
C PRO A 10 0.00 -13.43 -11.27
N VAL A 11 0.69 -12.44 -10.70
CA VAL A 11 0.41 -11.89 -9.37
C VAL A 11 -0.92 -11.12 -9.36
N LEU A 12 -1.21 -10.38 -10.42
CA LEU A 12 -2.45 -9.61 -10.60
C LEU A 12 -3.67 -10.52 -10.81
N LEU A 13 -3.51 -11.64 -11.52
CA LEU A 13 -4.60 -12.57 -11.84
C LEU A 13 -4.85 -13.63 -10.75
N ARG A 14 -3.92 -13.80 -9.80
CA ARG A 14 -4.00 -14.86 -8.79
C ARG A 14 -5.14 -14.62 -7.79
N LYS A 15 -6.23 -15.39 -7.90
CA LYS A 15 -7.38 -15.35 -6.97
C LYS A 15 -7.18 -16.12 -5.66
N SER A 16 -5.94 -16.35 -5.23
CA SER A 16 -5.70 -17.07 -3.98
C SER A 16 -6.15 -16.23 -2.78
N PRO A 17 -6.89 -16.82 -1.82
CA PRO A 17 -7.27 -16.14 -0.60
C PRO A 17 -6.01 -15.72 0.16
N ILE A 18 -5.90 -14.43 0.46
CA ILE A 18 -4.79 -13.87 1.23
C ILE A 18 -5.24 -13.73 2.67
N LEU A 19 -4.52 -14.38 3.58
CA LEU A 19 -4.70 -14.18 5.02
C LEU A 19 -3.79 -13.03 5.47
N SER A 20 -4.35 -12.11 6.25
CA SER A 20 -3.55 -11.08 6.90
C SER A 20 -2.77 -11.70 8.06
N VAL A 21 -1.44 -11.58 8.04
CA VAL A 21 -0.56 -12.09 9.13
C VAL A 21 -0.84 -11.37 10.46
N GLY A 22 -1.32 -10.12 10.39
CA GLY A 22 -1.64 -9.31 11.56
C GLY A 22 -3.09 -9.40 12.03
N ASP A 23 -3.95 -10.09 11.27
CA ASP A 23 -5.36 -10.23 11.65
C ASP A 23 -5.59 -11.55 12.40
N ARG A 24 -6.18 -11.46 13.60
CA ARG A 24 -6.53 -12.62 14.43
C ARG A 24 -7.78 -13.34 13.94
N SER A 25 -8.59 -12.71 13.09
CA SER A 25 -9.83 -13.28 12.55
C SER A 25 -9.60 -14.57 11.75
N ARG A 26 -8.41 -14.76 11.17
CA ARG A 26 -8.09 -15.79 10.17
C ARG A 26 -9.03 -15.79 8.97
N GLU A 27 -9.80 -14.72 8.79
CA GLU A 27 -10.65 -14.58 7.62
C GLU A 27 -9.81 -14.13 6.42
N PRO A 28 -10.13 -14.63 5.21
CA PRO A 28 -9.50 -14.14 4.00
C PRO A 28 -9.82 -12.65 3.83
N LEU A 29 -8.80 -11.87 3.50
CA LEU A 29 -8.97 -10.47 3.13
C LEU A 29 -9.92 -10.34 1.94
N ASP A 30 -10.77 -9.32 1.99
CA ASP A 30 -11.67 -8.99 0.89
C ASP A 30 -10.91 -8.91 -0.44
N TRP A 31 -11.44 -9.60 -1.44
CA TRP A 31 -10.81 -9.74 -2.74
C TRP A 31 -10.68 -8.40 -3.46
N ALA A 32 -11.69 -7.53 -3.39
CA ALA A 32 -11.65 -6.23 -4.06
C ALA A 32 -10.56 -5.34 -3.45
N ARG A 33 -10.40 -5.39 -2.12
CA ARG A 33 -9.32 -4.70 -1.40
C ARG A 33 -7.94 -5.25 -1.74
N VAL A 34 -7.79 -6.57 -1.88
CA VAL A 34 -6.54 -7.19 -2.31
C VAL A 34 -6.19 -6.79 -3.74
N GLN A 35 -7.18 -6.80 -4.65
CA GLN A 35 -6.96 -6.51 -6.06
C GLN A 35 -6.58 -5.05 -6.30
N SER A 36 -7.24 -4.11 -5.61
CA SER A 36 -6.88 -2.70 -5.65
C SER A 36 -5.46 -2.45 -5.14
N ALA A 37 -5.05 -3.12 -4.05
CA ALA A 37 -3.68 -3.02 -3.55
C ALA A 37 -2.64 -3.55 -4.56
N ARG A 38 -2.93 -4.65 -5.25
CA ARG A 38 -2.04 -5.19 -6.29
C ARG A 38 -1.92 -4.26 -7.50
N LEU A 39 -3.03 -3.68 -7.95
CA LEU A 39 -3.04 -2.71 -9.04
C LEU A 39 -2.25 -1.44 -8.68
N LEU A 40 -2.40 -0.94 -7.46
CA LEU A 40 -1.60 0.16 -6.92
C LEU A 40 -0.11 -0.18 -6.87
N GLY A 41 0.25 -1.38 -6.39
CA GLY A 41 1.64 -1.82 -6.39
C GLY A 41 2.23 -1.88 -7.80
N PHE A 42 1.46 -2.39 -8.76
CA PHE A 42 1.87 -2.47 -10.15
C PHE A 42 2.03 -1.09 -10.80
N SER A 43 1.13 -0.14 -10.54
CA SER A 43 1.25 1.23 -11.07
C SER A 43 2.49 1.95 -10.52
N VAL A 44 2.82 1.74 -9.24
CA VAL A 44 4.08 2.25 -8.64
C VAL A 44 5.30 1.67 -9.35
N VAL A 45 5.33 0.36 -9.61
CA VAL A 45 6.43 -0.28 -10.34
C VAL A 45 6.54 0.25 -11.76
N MET A 46 5.42 0.49 -12.44
CA MET A 46 5.42 1.10 -13.78
C MET A 46 6.02 2.49 -13.78
N VAL A 47 5.62 3.34 -12.83
CA VAL A 47 6.19 4.68 -12.69
C VAL A 47 7.68 4.61 -12.38
N ALA A 48 8.11 3.67 -11.53
CA ALA A 48 9.53 3.41 -11.24
C ALA A 48 10.33 3.03 -12.48
N ILE A 49 9.82 2.11 -13.31
CA ILE A 49 10.49 1.71 -14.55
C ILE A 49 10.53 2.87 -15.55
N ALA A 50 9.42 3.60 -15.71
CA ALA A 50 9.32 4.69 -16.68
C ALA A 50 10.20 5.91 -16.36
N SER A 51 10.48 6.14 -15.08
CA SER A 51 11.21 7.32 -14.60
C SER A 51 12.64 7.04 -14.11
N GLY A 52 13.14 5.81 -14.30
CA GLY A 52 14.50 5.42 -13.88
C GLY A 52 14.66 5.27 -12.36
N GLY A 53 13.58 4.96 -11.64
CA GLY A 53 13.57 4.70 -10.20
C GLY A 53 13.57 5.97 -9.35
N LEU A 54 14.53 6.86 -9.57
CA LEU A 54 14.68 8.11 -8.82
C LEU A 54 13.53 9.08 -9.09
N GLY A 55 13.05 9.16 -10.33
CA GLY A 55 11.88 9.98 -10.66
C GLY A 55 10.57 9.50 -10.03
N ALA A 56 10.43 8.20 -9.79
CA ALA A 56 9.23 7.65 -9.15
C ALA A 56 9.17 7.96 -7.66
N PHE A 57 10.32 7.99 -6.99
CA PHE A 57 10.39 8.43 -5.62
C PHE A 57 9.89 9.87 -5.46
N VAL A 58 10.31 10.75 -6.37
CA VAL A 58 9.86 12.16 -6.41
C VAL A 58 8.36 12.25 -6.71
N LEU A 59 7.86 11.51 -7.71
CA LEU A 59 6.43 11.48 -8.07
C LEU A 59 5.54 10.97 -6.94
N LEU A 60 6.05 10.07 -6.10
CA LEU A 60 5.31 9.49 -4.97
C LEU A 60 5.47 10.27 -3.66
N MET A 61 6.34 11.28 -3.59
CA MET A 61 6.52 12.09 -2.37
C MET A 61 5.21 12.62 -1.77
N PRO A 62 4.24 13.14 -2.55
CA PRO A 62 2.96 13.59 -1.99
C PRO A 62 2.20 12.46 -1.29
N VAL A 63 2.25 11.25 -1.84
CA VAL A 63 1.60 10.06 -1.24
C VAL A 63 2.30 9.66 0.05
N TRP A 64 3.64 9.64 0.06
CA TRP A 64 4.42 9.39 1.28
C TRP A 64 4.14 10.43 2.36
N ALA A 65 4.10 11.71 2.00
CA ALA A 65 3.77 12.80 2.91
C ALA A 65 2.36 12.64 3.51
N ALA A 66 1.37 12.26 2.69
CA ALA A 66 0.02 11.99 3.16
C ALA A 66 -0.05 10.82 4.16
N LEU A 67 0.67 9.71 3.88
CA LEU A 67 0.73 8.56 4.79
C LEU A 67 1.38 8.91 6.13
N VAL A 68 2.49 9.64 6.10
CA VAL A 68 3.17 10.13 7.30
C VAL A 68 2.27 11.08 8.09
N GLY A 69 1.63 12.03 7.40
CA GLY A 69 0.68 12.97 8.01
C GLY A 69 -0.49 12.26 8.69
N LEU A 70 -1.08 11.26 8.03
CA LEU A 70 -2.17 10.45 8.59
C LEU A 70 -1.70 9.67 9.84
N GLY A 71 -0.49 9.11 9.80
CA GLY A 71 0.11 8.41 10.93
C GLY A 71 0.35 9.31 12.13
N ILE A 72 0.90 10.50 11.91
CA ILE A 72 1.11 11.52 12.95
C ILE A 72 -0.23 11.96 13.53
N TYR A 73 -1.21 12.27 12.69
CA TYR A 73 -2.55 12.65 13.11
C TYR A 73 -3.21 11.58 13.99
N GLY A 74 -3.15 10.32 13.57
CA GLY A 74 -3.65 9.19 14.35
C GLY A 74 -2.97 9.07 15.72
N CYS A 75 -1.65 9.25 15.77
CA CYS A 75 -0.88 9.24 17.02
C CYS A 75 -1.31 10.38 17.97
N LEU A 76 -1.42 11.60 17.45
CA LEU A 76 -1.82 12.79 18.21
C LEU A 76 -3.22 12.64 18.81
N ILE A 77 -4.18 12.11 18.06
CA ILE A 77 -5.53 11.84 18.58
C ILE A 77 -5.48 10.81 19.71
N ARG A 78 -4.70 9.73 19.56
CA ARG A 78 -4.60 8.68 20.58
C ARG A 78 -4.02 9.22 21.89
N ILE A 79 -2.98 10.05 21.80
CA ILE A 79 -2.37 10.71 22.96
C ILE A 79 -3.37 11.67 23.62
N GLY A 80 -4.07 12.49 22.82
CA GLY A 80 -5.08 13.42 23.34
C GLY A 80 -6.25 12.72 24.03
N LYS A 81 -6.67 11.54 23.55
CA LYS A 81 -7.72 10.73 24.16
C LYS A 81 -7.25 10.09 25.47
N SER A 82 -6.00 9.61 25.53
CA SER A 82 -5.42 9.03 26.75
C SER A 82 -5.26 10.05 27.89
N ARG A 83 -4.98 11.31 27.57
CA ARG A 83 -4.91 12.40 28.57
C ARG A 83 -6.27 12.84 29.12
N ARG A 84 -7.38 12.55 28.43
CA ARG A 84 -8.72 12.96 28.84
C ARG A 84 -9.43 11.96 29.78
N VAL A 85 -8.80 10.81 30.02
CA VAL A 85 -9.32 9.70 30.87
C VAL A 85 -8.58 9.62 32.22
N ARG A 86 -7.59 10.51 32.44
CA ARG A 86 -7.01 10.80 33.77
C ARG A 86 -7.57 12.13 34.26
#